data_AF-A0A8B6F541-F1
#
_entry.id   AF-A0A8B6F541-F1
#
_cell.length_a   1.000
_cell.length_b   1.000
_cell.length_c   1.000
_cell.angle_alpha   90.00
_cell.angle_beta   90.00
_cell.angle_gamma   90.00
#
_symmetry.space_group_name_H-M   'P 1'
#
loop_
_entity.id
_entity.type
_entity.pdbx_description
1 polymer ?
#
loop_
_entity_poly.entity_id
_entity_poly.type
_entity_poly.pdbx_seq_one_letter_code
_entity_poly.pdbx_strand_id
1 'polypeptide(L)'
;ETIQKAGKKKEIFEYTHDQAIYILFNPWCKDDQVYQTDKQLLDEYILNETGKIYTGNRKQINGKKWNFGQFEENILDCAMCLLDRYKLSWTVRGDPVKVTRKLSAITNSKDDEGVLVGKWSGSYDDGKSPLHWA
;
A
#
# COMPACT_ATOMS: atom_id res chain seq x y z
N GLU A 1 -34.13 8.60 12.70
CA GLU A 1 -34.35 9.44 13.88
C GLU A 1 -33.68 8.79 15.07
N THR A 2 -32.68 9.44 15.67
CA THR A 2 -31.96 8.88 16.82
C THR A 2 -32.58 9.43 18.10
N ILE A 3 -33.29 8.57 18.84
CA ILE A 3 -33.88 8.91 20.13
C ILE A 3 -32.75 9.08 21.14
N GLN A 4 -32.40 10.32 21.47
CA GLN A 4 -31.51 10.62 22.58
C GLN A 4 -32.27 10.47 23.90
N LYS A 5 -31.85 9.52 24.75
CA LYS A 5 -32.28 9.48 26.15
C LYS A 5 -31.70 10.70 26.87
N ALA A 6 -32.57 11.62 27.28
CA ALA A 6 -32.23 12.79 28.06
C ALA A 6 -31.59 12.40 29.41
N GLY A 7 -30.48 13.05 29.79
CA GLY A 7 -30.10 13.20 31.20
C GLY A 7 -28.82 12.53 31.69
N LYS A 8 -28.02 11.84 30.88
CA LYS A 8 -26.66 11.43 31.29
C LYS A 8 -25.62 12.39 30.71
N LYS A 9 -24.98 13.20 31.56
CA LYS A 9 -23.72 13.90 31.21
C LYS A 9 -22.76 12.81 30.73
N LYS A 10 -22.46 12.81 29.43
CA LYS A 10 -21.45 11.94 28.86
C LYS A 10 -20.11 12.54 29.28
N GLU A 11 -19.40 11.89 30.20
CA GLU A 11 -18.02 12.26 30.48
C GLU A 11 -17.21 11.97 29.21
N ILE A 12 -16.77 13.05 28.55
CA ILE A 12 -15.91 12.96 27.37
C ILE A 12 -14.48 13.01 27.92
N PHE A 13 -13.78 11.88 27.82
CA PHE A 13 -12.35 11.82 28.06
C PHE A 13 -11.64 12.12 26.75
N GLU A 14 -10.98 13.27 26.68
CA GLU A 14 -10.18 13.69 25.54
C GLU A 14 -8.70 13.49 25.87
N TYR A 15 -7.98 12.80 24.98
CA TYR A 15 -6.54 12.57 25.08
C TYR A 15 -5.90 12.95 23.75
N THR A 16 -4.90 13.82 23.81
CA THR A 16 -4.08 14.19 22.64
C THR A 16 -2.79 13.40 22.69
N HIS A 17 -2.59 12.55 21.69
CA HIS A 17 -1.30 11.91 21.48
C HIS A 17 -0.37 12.86 20.72
N ASP A 18 0.91 12.85 21.07
CA ASP A 18 1.96 13.67 20.46
C ASP A 18 2.39 13.15 19.09
N GLN A 19 2.23 11.85 18.84
CA GLN A 19 2.56 11.21 17.57
C GLN A 19 1.33 11.02 16.68
N ALA A 20 1.58 10.93 15.36
CA ALA A 20 0.55 10.57 14.40
C ALA A 20 0.08 9.13 14.63
N ILE A 21 -1.24 8.91 14.56
CA ILE A 21 -1.84 7.58 14.64
C ILE A 21 -2.22 7.15 13.24
N TYR A 22 -1.63 6.04 12.78
CA TYR A 22 -1.97 5.42 11.50
C TYR A 22 -3.01 4.33 11.70
N ILE A 23 -4.05 4.35 10.88
CA ILE A 23 -5.05 3.28 10.80
C ILE A 23 -4.91 2.66 9.42
N LEU A 24 -4.60 1.37 9.39
CA LEU A 24 -4.40 0.59 8.17
C LEU A 24 -5.55 -0.42 8.00
N PHE A 25 -5.63 -0.99 6.81
CA PHE A 25 -6.48 -2.16 6.58
C PHE A 25 -6.09 -3.30 7.51
N ASN A 26 -7.07 -4.07 7.99
CA ASN A 26 -6.85 -5.15 8.94
C ASN A 26 -7.29 -6.52 8.39
N PRO A 27 -6.39 -7.26 7.72
CA PRO A 27 -6.65 -8.60 7.22
C PRO A 27 -7.03 -9.66 8.29
N TRP A 28 -6.84 -9.38 9.58
CA TRP A 28 -7.25 -10.27 10.68
C TRP A 28 -8.68 -10.00 11.19
N CYS A 29 -9.27 -8.87 10.80
CA CYS A 29 -10.63 -8.50 11.21
C CYS A 29 -11.65 -9.09 10.25
N LYS A 30 -12.58 -9.91 10.75
CA LYS A 30 -13.64 -10.56 9.96
C LYS A 30 -14.57 -9.57 9.26
N ASP A 31 -14.71 -8.37 9.82
CA ASP A 31 -15.58 -7.32 9.31
C ASP A 31 -14.85 -6.38 8.34
N ASP A 32 -13.55 -6.56 8.13
CA ASP A 32 -12.77 -5.80 7.15
C ASP A 32 -12.90 -6.45 5.76
N GLN A 33 -12.99 -5.62 4.72
CA GLN A 33 -13.11 -6.07 3.34
C GLN A 33 -11.89 -6.88 2.88
N VAL A 34 -10.71 -6.68 3.49
CA VAL A 34 -9.48 -7.42 3.16
C VAL A 34 -9.23 -8.63 4.05
N TYR A 35 -10.25 -9.10 4.79
CA TYR A 35 -10.11 -10.25 5.69
C TYR A 35 -9.58 -11.49 4.98
N GLN A 36 -8.60 -12.16 5.61
CA GLN A 36 -8.05 -13.42 5.15
C GLN A 36 -8.17 -14.46 6.28
N THR A 37 -8.75 -15.61 5.96
CA THR A 37 -8.98 -16.69 6.92
C THR A 37 -7.74 -17.54 7.16
N ASP A 38 -6.89 -17.69 6.15
CA ASP A 38 -5.69 -18.50 6.25
C ASP A 38 -4.51 -17.69 6.79
N LYS A 39 -4.00 -18.11 7.96
CA LYS A 39 -2.85 -17.49 8.61
C LYS A 39 -1.57 -17.62 7.79
N GLN A 40 -1.38 -18.72 7.06
CA GLN A 40 -0.20 -18.89 6.21
C GLN A 40 -0.21 -17.88 5.05
N LEU A 41 -1.39 -17.56 4.52
CA LEU A 41 -1.54 -16.53 3.49
C LEU A 41 -1.36 -15.12 4.06
N LEU A 42 -1.72 -14.89 5.32
CA LEU A 42 -1.41 -13.62 6.00
C LEU A 42 0.09 -13.44 6.17
N ASP A 43 0.79 -14.49 6.60
CA ASP A 43 2.25 -14.46 6.72
C ASP A 43 2.90 -14.18 5.36
N GLU A 44 2.44 -14.83 4.28
CA GLU A 44 3.02 -14.65 2.94
C GLU A 44 2.63 -13.33 2.25
N TYR A 45 1.37 -12.89 2.33
CA TYR A 45 0.90 -11.74 1.55
C TYR A 45 1.00 -10.39 2.27
N ILE A 46 1.11 -10.39 3.61
CA ILE A 46 1.14 -9.17 4.41
C ILE A 46 2.48 -9.01 5.11
N LEU A 47 2.95 -10.06 5.80
CA LEU A 47 4.11 -9.96 6.67
C LEU A 47 5.44 -10.26 5.97
N ASN A 48 5.42 -11.00 4.86
CA ASN A 48 6.64 -11.31 4.13
C ASN A 48 7.12 -10.08 3.34
N GLU A 49 8.28 -9.56 3.72
CA GLU A 49 8.91 -8.40 3.06
C GLU A 49 9.80 -8.79 1.88
N THR A 50 9.96 -10.07 1.60
CA THR A 50 10.78 -10.55 0.49
C THR A 50 10.03 -11.53 -0.38
N GLY A 51 10.29 -11.49 -1.68
CA GLY A 51 9.57 -12.30 -2.64
C GLY A 51 10.44 -12.77 -3.79
N LYS A 52 9.76 -13.38 -4.76
CA LYS A 52 10.36 -13.85 -5.98
C LYS A 52 9.52 -13.40 -7.18
N ILE A 53 10.16 -12.67 -8.08
CA ILE A 53 9.58 -12.30 -9.38
C ILE A 53 10.04 -13.34 -10.39
N TYR A 54 9.07 -14.07 -10.97
CA TYR A 54 9.33 -15.05 -12.01
C TYR A 54 9.50 -14.35 -13.37
N THR A 55 10.54 -14.74 -14.09
CA THR A 55 10.94 -14.20 -15.39
C THR A 55 11.41 -15.33 -16.31
N GLY A 56 11.79 -15.00 -17.54
CA GLY A 56 12.23 -15.99 -18.53
C GLY A 56 11.07 -16.44 -19.41
N ASN A 57 11.06 -17.72 -19.79
CA ASN A 57 10.04 -18.27 -20.67
C ASN A 57 9.52 -19.61 -20.13
N ARG A 58 8.49 -20.19 -20.78
CA ARG A 58 7.87 -21.45 -20.34
C ARG A 58 8.85 -22.62 -20.18
N LYS A 59 9.95 -22.66 -20.95
CA LYS A 59 10.97 -23.71 -20.89
C LYS A 59 12.09 -23.40 -19.90
N GLN A 60 12.29 -22.14 -19.57
CA GLN A 60 13.34 -21.66 -18.68
C GLN A 60 12.77 -20.57 -17.77
N ILE A 61 12.24 -21.01 -16.63
CA ILE A 61 11.67 -20.14 -15.60
C ILE A 61 12.80 -19.73 -14.66
N ASN A 62 13.06 -18.42 -14.58
CA ASN A 62 14.05 -17.84 -13.67
C ASN A 62 13.32 -17.13 -12.53
N GLY A 63 13.83 -17.27 -11.30
CA GLY A 63 13.33 -16.57 -10.13
C GLY A 63 14.31 -15.48 -9.69
N LYS A 64 13.88 -14.22 -9.74
CA LYS A 64 14.65 -13.10 -9.18
C LYS A 64 14.14 -12.79 -7.78
N LYS A 65 15.02 -12.77 -6.78
CA LYS A 65 14.67 -12.30 -5.43
C LYS A 65 14.31 -10.82 -5.49
N TRP A 66 13.33 -10.42 -4.69
CA TRP A 66 12.88 -9.04 -4.60
C TRP A 66 12.66 -8.64 -3.15
N ASN A 67 13.19 -7.50 -2.72
CA ASN A 67 12.88 -6.89 -1.44
C ASN A 67 11.69 -5.93 -1.61
N PHE A 68 10.55 -6.25 -0.98
CA PHE A 68 9.41 -5.34 -0.91
C PHE A 68 9.63 -4.26 0.15
N GLY A 69 10.23 -4.64 1.29
CA GLY A 69 10.65 -3.70 2.35
C GLY A 69 9.52 -2.84 2.91
N GLN A 70 8.27 -3.33 2.96
CA GLN A 70 7.12 -2.51 3.35
C GLN A 70 7.18 -1.98 4.80
N PHE A 71 7.98 -2.59 5.68
CA PHE A 71 8.17 -2.14 7.06
C PHE A 71 9.50 -1.40 7.27
N GLU A 72 10.25 -1.10 6.21
CA GLU A 72 11.43 -0.24 6.30
C GLU A 72 11.03 1.20 6.69
N GLU A 73 12.00 1.92 7.27
CA GLU A 73 11.79 3.28 7.76
C GLU A 73 11.26 4.21 6.65
N ASN A 74 10.28 5.04 6.99
CA ASN A 74 9.65 6.02 6.09
C ASN A 74 8.81 5.43 4.94
N ILE A 75 8.75 4.12 4.73
CA ILE A 75 7.99 3.54 3.61
C ILE A 75 6.48 3.78 3.75
N LEU A 76 5.94 3.68 4.97
CA LEU A 76 4.55 4.01 5.25
C LEU A 76 4.26 5.50 4.97
N ASP A 77 5.14 6.40 5.40
CA ASP A 77 4.99 7.83 5.17
C ASP A 77 5.06 8.16 3.67
N CYS A 78 5.95 7.50 2.92
CA CYS A 78 5.99 7.59 1.46
C CYS A 78 4.68 7.13 0.82
N ALA A 79 4.10 6.02 1.27
CA ALA A 79 2.81 5.53 0.75
C ALA A 79 1.68 6.54 1.01
N MET A 80 1.63 7.12 2.21
CA MET A 80 0.66 8.17 2.55
C MET A 80 0.89 9.45 1.73
N CYS A 81 2.15 9.86 1.55
CA CYS A 81 2.53 10.99 0.71
C CYS A 81 2.08 10.82 -0.74
N LEU A 82 2.17 9.61 -1.30
CA LEU A 82 1.65 9.32 -2.64
C LEU A 82 0.13 9.51 -2.71
N LEU A 83 -0.62 9.02 -1.73
CA LEU A 83 -2.08 9.22 -1.71
C LEU A 83 -2.46 10.71 -1.60
N ASP A 84 -1.68 11.50 -0.86
CA ASP A 84 -1.86 12.94 -0.70
C ASP A 84 -1.51 13.71 -1.97
N ARG A 85 -0.33 13.47 -2.56
CA ARG A 85 0.15 14.12 -3.79
C ARG A 85 -0.85 13.93 -4.93
N TYR A 86 -1.43 12.74 -5.03
CA TYR A 86 -2.39 12.38 -6.06
C TYR A 86 -3.85 12.55 -5.65
N LYS A 87 -4.07 13.27 -4.54
CA LYS A 87 -5.35 13.81 -4.08
C LYS A 87 -6.46 12.76 -3.94
N LEU A 88 -6.13 11.56 -3.45
CA LEU A 88 -7.17 10.60 -3.08
C LEU A 88 -7.90 11.10 -1.84
N SER A 89 -9.21 11.36 -1.97
CA SER A 89 -10.05 11.84 -0.86
C SER A 89 -9.96 10.92 0.35
N TRP A 90 -9.80 11.49 1.54
CA TRP A 90 -9.76 10.77 2.82
C TRP A 90 -10.98 9.86 3.03
N THR A 91 -12.15 10.30 2.56
CA THR A 91 -13.41 9.54 2.67
C THR A 91 -13.43 8.22 1.91
N VAL A 92 -12.48 8.02 0.98
CA VAL A 92 -12.39 6.79 0.18
C VAL A 92 -11.12 5.98 0.47
N ARG A 93 -10.27 6.41 1.41
CA ARG A 93 -9.04 5.69 1.77
C ARG A 93 -9.30 4.41 2.56
N GLY A 94 -10.51 4.25 3.10
CA GLY A 94 -10.98 2.99 3.69
C GLY A 94 -11.52 1.98 2.67
N ASP A 95 -11.49 2.28 1.37
CA ASP A 95 -11.94 1.37 0.30
C ASP A 95 -10.71 0.78 -0.40
N PRO A 96 -10.37 -0.50 -0.17
CA PRO A 96 -9.17 -1.13 -0.73
C PRO A 96 -9.18 -1.15 -2.26
N VAL A 97 -10.35 -1.17 -2.91
CA VAL A 97 -10.46 -1.16 -4.38
C VAL A 97 -10.03 0.20 -4.92
N LYS A 98 -10.50 1.29 -4.31
CA LYS A 98 -10.15 2.66 -4.74
C LYS A 98 -8.69 2.99 -4.45
N VAL A 99 -8.18 2.58 -3.28
CA VAL A 99 -6.77 2.73 -2.93
C VAL A 99 -5.89 1.97 -3.93
N THR A 100 -6.18 0.69 -4.19
CA THR A 100 -5.43 -0.14 -5.15
C THR A 100 -5.45 0.46 -6.55
N ARG A 101 -6.61 0.92 -7.02
CA ARG A 101 -6.75 1.54 -8.34
C ARG A 101 -5.91 2.81 -8.45
N LYS A 102 -5.90 3.63 -7.40
CA LYS A 102 -5.12 4.87 -7.36
C LYS A 102 -3.62 4.58 -7.33
N LEU A 103 -3.15 3.71 -6.44
CA LEU A 103 -1.73 3.36 -6.35
C LEU A 103 -1.23 2.72 -7.66
N SER A 104 -2.02 1.82 -8.27
CA SER A 104 -1.68 1.22 -9.57
C SER A 104 -1.49 2.25 -10.68
N ALA A 105 -2.30 3.31 -10.72
CA ALA A 105 -2.14 4.40 -11.68
C ALA A 105 -0.86 5.21 -11.42
N ILE A 106 -0.58 5.51 -10.15
CA ILE A 106 0.58 6.32 -9.73
C ILE A 106 1.91 5.61 -9.99
N THR A 107 1.95 4.27 -10.05
CA THR A 107 3.20 3.54 -10.26
C THR A 107 3.88 3.87 -11.60
N ASN A 108 3.11 4.19 -12.64
CA ASN A 108 3.64 4.47 -13.98
C ASN A 108 3.55 5.97 -14.30
N SER A 109 4.65 6.55 -14.79
CA SER A 109 4.73 7.98 -15.14
C SER A 109 4.00 8.38 -16.42
N LYS A 110 3.49 7.43 -17.20
CA LYS A 110 2.69 7.75 -18.38
C LYS A 110 1.42 8.45 -17.90
N ASP A 111 1.30 9.73 -18.24
CA ASP A 111 0.16 10.63 -18.03
C ASP A 111 0.12 11.38 -16.68
N ASP A 112 0.61 10.80 -15.58
CA ASP A 112 0.38 11.34 -14.21
C ASP A 112 1.64 11.77 -13.42
N GLU A 113 2.85 11.82 -14.00
CA GLU A 113 4.11 12.03 -13.24
C GLU A 113 4.37 10.98 -12.13
N GLY A 114 3.89 9.77 -12.37
CA GLY A 114 4.04 8.59 -11.52
C GLY A 114 5.47 8.25 -11.09
N VAL A 115 5.58 7.30 -10.15
CA VAL A 115 6.82 6.97 -9.42
C VAL A 115 7.94 6.50 -10.35
N LEU A 116 7.62 5.74 -11.39
CA LEU A 116 8.61 5.15 -12.30
C LEU A 116 8.34 5.53 -13.76
N VAL A 117 9.42 5.88 -14.47
CA VAL A 117 9.41 6.10 -15.91
C VAL A 117 9.79 4.81 -16.63
N GLY A 118 8.87 4.28 -17.42
CA GLY A 118 9.13 3.09 -18.23
C GLY A 118 9.96 3.41 -19.48
N LYS A 119 11.10 2.73 -19.64
CA LYS A 119 11.98 2.84 -20.82
C LYS A 119 12.37 1.45 -21.31
N TRP A 120 12.21 1.20 -22.61
CA TRP A 120 12.53 -0.09 -23.25
C TRP A 120 13.41 0.07 -24.49
N SER A 121 14.10 1.20 -24.64
CA SER A 121 14.94 1.49 -25.81
C SER A 121 16.28 0.73 -25.81
N GLY A 122 16.67 0.12 -24.69
CA GLY A 122 17.93 -0.63 -24.54
C GLY A 122 19.13 0.20 -24.05
N SER A 123 19.04 1.54 -24.05
CA SER A 123 19.99 2.44 -23.37
C SER A 123 19.32 3.10 -22.16
N TYR A 124 20.06 3.18 -21.06
CA TYR A 124 19.59 3.70 -19.76
C TYR A 124 20.60 4.68 -19.16
N ASP A 125 21.35 5.41 -19.99
CA ASP A 125 22.46 6.27 -19.56
C ASP A 125 22.00 7.45 -18.65
N ASP A 126 20.72 7.78 -18.74
CA ASP A 126 19.99 8.79 -17.97
C ASP A 126 19.29 8.23 -16.72
N GLY A 127 19.52 6.96 -16.38
CA GLY A 127 18.84 6.32 -15.27
C GLY A 127 19.42 4.95 -14.93
N LYS A 128 18.53 4.05 -14.55
CA LYS A 128 18.90 2.71 -14.09
C LYS A 128 18.12 1.67 -14.88
N SER A 129 18.83 0.67 -15.38
CA SER A 129 18.19 -0.42 -16.14
C SER A 129 17.08 -1.07 -15.31
N PRO A 130 15.90 -1.36 -15.90
CA PRO A 130 14.82 -2.08 -15.22
C PRO A 130 15.25 -3.42 -14.61
N LEU A 131 16.31 -4.04 -15.16
CA LEU A 131 16.84 -5.31 -14.67
C LEU A 131 17.75 -5.18 -13.45
N HIS A 132 18.16 -3.97 -13.06
CA HIS A 132 19.08 -3.77 -11.93
C HIS A 132 18.38 -3.79 -10.57
N TRP A 133 17.16 -3.26 -10.45
CA TRP A 133 16.41 -3.19 -9.19
C TRP A 133 16.21 -4.57 -8.56
N ALA A 134 16.35 -4.69 -7.24
CA ALA A 134 16.21 -5.95 -6.50
C ALA A 134 15.76 -5.68 -5.08
#